data_AF-A0A7L1HSH8-F1
#
_entry.id   AF-A0A7L1HSH8-F1
#
_cell.length_a   1.000
_cell.length_b   1.000
_cell.length_c   1.000
_cell.angle_alpha   90.00
_cell.angle_beta   90.00
_cell.angle_gamma   90.00
#
_symmetry.space_group_name_H-M   'P 1'
#
loop_
_entity.id
_entity.type
_entity.pdbx_description
1 polymer ?
#
loop_
_entity_poly.entity_id
_entity_poly.type
_entity_poly.pdbx_seq_one_letter_code
_entity_poly.pdbx_strand_id
1 'polypeptide(L)'
;LSVALSGTVLSRCPACARNFANIYCQNICSPDQSLFTNVTRVATLPAATSHPPAATSHPSATTSHQSAAATGRSSAVAAPRQAVLEYQCFYRRAFAD
;
A
#
# COMPACT_ATOMS: atom_id res chain seq x y z
N LEU A 1 -12.77 1.88 5.45
CA LEU A 1 -13.63 2.28 6.60
C LEU A 1 -13.33 3.70 7.09
N SER A 2 -12.06 4.04 7.34
CA SER A 2 -11.62 5.33 7.90
C SER A 2 -12.15 6.57 7.17
N VAL A 3 -11.88 6.72 5.86
CA VAL A 3 -12.35 7.89 5.09
C VAL A 3 -13.87 7.96 4.97
N ALA A 4 -14.53 6.80 4.83
CA ALA A 4 -15.99 6.74 4.68
C ALA A 4 -16.71 7.25 5.93
N LEU A 5 -16.25 6.87 7.13
CA LEU A 5 -16.80 7.37 8.39
C LEU A 5 -16.51 8.86 8.60
N SER A 6 -15.30 9.33 8.31
CA SER A 6 -14.99 10.76 8.39
C SER A 6 -15.84 11.58 7.40
N GLY A 7 -16.12 11.04 6.21
CA GLY A 7 -16.98 11.67 5.21
C GLY A 7 -18.43 11.85 5.67
N THR A 8 -18.99 10.91 6.43
CA THR A 8 -20.36 11.06 6.97
C THR A 8 -20.43 12.14 8.04
N VAL A 9 -19.43 12.22 8.92
CA VAL A 9 -19.33 13.27 9.95
C VAL A 9 -19.19 14.67 9.32
N LEU A 10 -18.36 14.78 8.27
CA LEU A 10 -18.08 16.06 7.61
C LEU A 10 -19.11 16.43 6.53
N SER A 11 -20.15 15.61 6.32
CA SER A 11 -21.17 15.79 5.27
C SER A 11 -21.92 17.13 5.34
N ARG A 12 -22.02 17.72 6.54
CA ARG A 12 -22.69 19.02 6.76
C ARG A 12 -21.85 20.22 6.32
N CYS A 13 -20.54 20.06 6.11
CA CYS A 13 -19.65 21.12 5.65
C CYS A 13 -18.75 20.63 4.50
N PRO A 14 -19.10 20.95 3.24
CA PRO A 14 -18.33 20.54 2.07
C PRO A 14 -16.88 21.05 2.05
N ALA A 15 -16.60 22.19 2.69
CA ALA A 15 -15.23 22.69 2.83
C ALA A 15 -14.40 21.79 3.75
N CYS A 16 -14.94 21.41 4.92
CA CYS A 16 -14.25 20.51 5.83
C CYS A 16 -14.03 19.12 5.22
N ALA A 17 -15.03 18.59 4.50
CA ALA A 17 -14.88 17.31 3.80
C ALA A 17 -13.76 17.35 2.75
N ARG A 18 -13.69 18.43 1.96
CA ARG A 18 -12.62 18.63 0.95
C ARG A 18 -11.24 18.80 1.59
N ASN A 19 -11.12 19.59 2.65
CA ASN A 19 -9.85 19.79 3.35
C ASN A 19 -9.36 18.49 4.00
N PHE A 20 -10.25 17.72 4.62
CA PHE A 20 -9.93 16.41 5.18
C PHE A 20 -9.47 15.44 4.10
N ALA A 21 -10.20 15.34 2.98
CA ALA A 21 -9.82 14.50 1.86
C ALA A 21 -8.45 14.91 1.28
N ASN A 22 -8.19 16.21 1.17
CA ASN A 22 -6.90 16.72 0.69
C ASN A 22 -5.74 16.30 1.60
N ILE A 23 -5.86 16.49 2.92
CA ILE A 23 -4.85 16.05 3.89
C ILE A 23 -4.64 14.53 3.81
N TYR A 24 -5.72 13.76 3.75
CA TYR A 24 -5.64 12.30 3.64
C TYR A 24 -4.91 11.86 2.36
N CYS A 25 -5.26 12.44 1.21
CA CYS A 25 -4.63 12.14 -0.07
C CYS A 25 -3.17 12.56 -0.10
N GLN A 26 -2.79 13.69 0.49
CA GLN A 26 -1.39 14.09 0.55
C GLN A 26 -0.55 13.08 1.35
N ASN A 27 -1.05 12.62 2.49
CA ASN A 27 -0.32 11.67 3.32
C ASN A 27 -0.18 10.26 2.71
N ILE A 28 -1.03 9.88 1.76
CA ILE A 28 -1.05 8.51 1.21
C ILE A 28 -0.60 8.45 -0.25
N CYS A 29 -1.09 9.37 -1.08
CA CYS A 29 -0.97 9.30 -2.53
C CYS A 29 0.04 10.31 -3.11
N SER A 30 0.55 11.25 -2.30
CA SER A 30 1.49 12.25 -2.81
C SER A 30 2.79 11.60 -3.26
N PRO A 31 3.32 11.95 -4.46
CA PRO A 31 4.66 11.51 -4.87
C PRO A 31 5.76 12.11 -3.97
N ASP A 32 5.47 13.23 -3.31
CA ASP A 32 6.41 13.98 -2.46
C ASP A 32 6.18 13.71 -0.97
N GLN A 33 5.45 12.65 -0.60
CA GLN A 33 5.07 12.31 0.77
C GLN A 33 6.25 12.31 1.76
N SER A 34 7.43 11.86 1.31
CA SER A 34 8.66 11.80 2.13
C SER A 34 9.19 13.18 2.55
N LEU A 35 8.77 14.25 1.88
CA LEU A 35 9.15 15.62 2.26
C LEU A 35 8.42 16.11 3.51
N PHE A 36 7.28 15.51 3.87
CA PHE A 36 6.42 15.98 4.96
C PHE A 36 5.92 14.87 5.90
N THR A 37 6.35 13.63 5.69
CA THR A 37 6.09 12.51 6.61
C THR A 37 7.37 11.73 6.90
N ASN A 38 7.44 11.08 8.07
CA ASN A 38 8.48 10.12 8.38
C ASN A 38 7.88 8.83 8.95
N VAL A 39 8.43 7.69 8.55
CA VAL A 39 8.08 6.38 9.09
C VAL A 39 8.82 6.21 10.42
N THR A 40 8.10 6.26 11.53
CA THR A 40 8.69 6.13 12.87
C THR A 40 8.69 4.68 13.36
N ARG A 41 7.81 3.83 12.81
CA ARG A 41 7.70 2.43 13.23
C ARG A 41 7.30 1.51 12.09
N VAL A 42 8.00 0.38 11.99
CA VAL A 42 7.72 -0.69 11.01
C VAL A 42 7.55 -2.04 11.70
N ALA A 43 6.73 -2.91 11.11
CA ALA A 43 6.64 -4.33 11.42
C ALA A 43 7.32 -5.14 10.33
N THR A 44 8.05 -6.17 10.74
CA THR A 44 8.56 -7.20 9.83
C THR A 44 7.49 -8.26 9.64
N LEU A 45 6.98 -8.41 8.43
CA LEU A 45 6.05 -9.47 8.07
C LEU A 45 6.82 -10.69 7.59
N PRO A 46 6.29 -11.90 7.86
CA PRO A 46 6.81 -13.13 7.27
C PRO A 46 6.92 -12.99 5.76
N ALA A 47 7.97 -13.57 5.20
CA ALA A 47 8.13 -13.65 3.76
C ALA A 47 6.90 -14.34 3.17
N ALA A 48 6.23 -13.68 2.22
CA ALA A 48 5.12 -14.29 1.51
C ALA A 48 5.68 -15.52 0.78
N THR A 49 5.33 -16.72 1.23
CA THR A 49 5.60 -17.93 0.49
C THR A 49 4.89 -17.78 -0.85
N SER A 50 5.64 -17.61 -1.92
CA SER A 50 5.13 -17.45 -3.29
C SER A 50 4.45 -18.71 -3.85
N HIS A 51 4.07 -19.65 -2.97
CA HIS A 51 3.32 -20.84 -3.33
C HIS A 51 1.93 -20.77 -2.71
N PRO A 52 0.88 -20.41 -3.47
CA PRO A 52 -0.46 -20.78 -3.05
C PRO A 52 -0.52 -22.31 -2.93
N PRO A 53 -1.23 -22.91 -1.95
CA PRO A 53 -1.64 -24.30 -2.10
C PRO A 53 -2.40 -24.38 -3.42
N ALA A 54 -1.96 -25.29 -4.29
CA ALA A 54 -2.44 -25.47 -5.66
C ALA A 54 -3.92 -25.07 -5.79
N ALA A 55 -4.17 -23.94 -6.46
CA ALA A 55 -5.50 -23.63 -6.95
C ALA A 55 -5.92 -24.85 -7.78
N THR A 56 -7.02 -25.51 -7.42
CA THR A 56 -7.64 -26.54 -8.24
C THR A 56 -7.81 -25.99 -9.64
N SER A 57 -7.01 -26.49 -10.58
CA SER A 57 -6.93 -26.03 -11.95
C SER A 57 -8.27 -26.25 -12.65
N HIS A 58 -8.95 -25.17 -13.06
CA HIS A 58 -9.88 -25.25 -14.18
C HIS A 58 -9.06 -25.50 -15.47
N PRO A 59 -9.42 -26.47 -16.32
CA PRO A 59 -8.70 -26.71 -17.56
C PRO A 59 -9.04 -25.60 -18.56
N SER A 60 -8.09 -24.71 -18.82
CA SER A 60 -8.09 -23.85 -20.01
C SER A 60 -7.13 -24.46 -21.02
N ALA A 61 -7.66 -25.01 -22.10
CA ALA A 61 -6.89 -25.50 -23.22
C ALA A 61 -6.34 -24.32 -24.04
N THR A 62 -5.03 -24.11 -24.00
CA THR A 62 -4.35 -23.21 -24.96
C THR A 62 -3.06 -23.87 -25.45
N THR A 63 -2.98 -24.00 -26.77
CA THR A 63 -1.94 -24.67 -27.55
C THR A 63 -0.53 -24.13 -27.32
N SER A 64 0.42 -25.06 -27.33
CA SER A 64 1.85 -24.93 -27.06
C SER A 64 2.65 -24.14 -28.11
N HIS A 65 3.42 -23.16 -27.64
CA HIS A 65 4.76 -22.88 -28.16
C HIS A 65 5.72 -22.81 -26.97
N GLN A 66 6.49 -23.88 -26.77
CA GLN A 66 7.51 -23.97 -25.71
C GLN A 66 8.78 -23.24 -26.17
N SER A 67 9.29 -22.35 -25.31
CA SER A 67 10.71 -21.99 -25.28
C SER A 67 11.27 -22.37 -23.91
N ALA A 68 11.95 -23.51 -23.86
CA ALA A 68 12.69 -23.99 -22.71
C ALA A 68 13.94 -23.11 -22.51
N ALA A 69 14.06 -22.46 -21.34
CA ALA A 69 15.32 -21.94 -20.83
C ALA A 69 15.24 -21.62 -19.33
N ALA A 70 16.37 -21.81 -18.65
CA ALA A 70 16.68 -21.49 -17.26
C ALA A 70 16.24 -22.52 -16.19
N THR A 71 16.87 -23.69 -16.24
CA THR A 71 17.31 -24.39 -15.03
C THR A 71 18.17 -23.45 -14.19
N GLY A 72 17.61 -22.92 -13.10
CA GLY A 72 18.29 -22.05 -12.16
C GLY A 72 17.44 -21.87 -10.92
N ARG A 73 17.34 -22.92 -10.09
CA ARG A 73 16.60 -22.88 -8.82
C ARG A 73 17.43 -22.11 -7.80
N SER A 74 17.58 -20.80 -7.99
CA SER A 74 17.99 -19.92 -6.92
C SER A 74 16.90 -20.00 -5.87
N SER A 75 17.20 -20.62 -4.73
CA SER A 75 16.41 -20.46 -3.51
C SER A 75 16.48 -18.99 -3.11
N ALA A 76 15.68 -18.15 -3.77
CA ALA A 76 15.46 -16.78 -3.35
C ALA A 76 14.72 -16.89 -2.01
N VAL A 77 15.47 -16.82 -0.91
CA VAL A 77 14.91 -16.53 0.40
C VAL A 77 14.19 -15.21 0.22
N ALA A 78 12.85 -15.26 0.17
CA ALA A 78 12.04 -14.07 0.01
C ALA A 78 12.36 -13.12 1.18
N ALA A 79 12.87 -11.93 0.84
CA ALA A 79 13.20 -10.93 1.85
C ALA A 79 11.93 -10.61 2.65
N PRO A 80 12.05 -10.43 3.98
CA PRO A 80 10.90 -10.11 4.80
C PRO A 80 10.28 -8.79 4.32
N ARG A 81 8.95 -8.76 4.24
CA ARG A 81 8.23 -7.55 3.84
C ARG A 81 8.12 -6.63 5.06
N GLN A 82 8.35 -5.34 4.89
CA GLN A 82 8.11 -4.37 5.94
C GLN A 82 6.72 -3.76 5.75
N ALA A 83 5.94 -3.64 6.83
CA ALA A 83 4.75 -2.81 6.87
C ALA A 83 4.99 -1.61 7.77
N VAL A 84 4.57 -0.44 7.30
CA VAL A 84 4.57 0.76 8.14
C VAL A 84 3.44 0.67 9.15
N LEU A 85 3.76 0.95 10.42
CA LEU A 85 2.79 0.99 11.51
C LEU A 85 2.45 2.41 11.93
N GLU A 86 3.39 3.34 11.79
CA GLU A 86 3.25 4.70 12.29
C GLU A 86 3.95 5.70 11.38
N TYR A 87 3.26 6.81 11.14
CA TYR A 87 3.77 7.98 10.43
C TYR A 87 3.73 9.19 11.35
N GLN A 88 4.81 9.97 11.35
CA GLN A 88 4.84 11.29 11.94
C GLN A 88 4.67 12.33 10.82
N CYS A 89 3.60 13.13 10.89
CA CYS A 89 3.34 14.20 9.93
C CYS A 89 4.02 15.50 10.38
N PHE A 90 4.80 16.14 9.50
CA PHE A 90 5.46 17.42 9.75
C PHE A 90 4.74 18.57 9.07
N TYR A 91 3.44 18.72 9.31
CA TYR A 91 2.74 19.95 8.95
C TYR A 91 3.28 21.08 9.83
N ARG A 92 4.34 21.76 9.37
CA ARG A 92 4.68 23.08 9.90
C ARG A 92 3.45 23.97 9.75
N ARG A 93 3.23 24.85 10.73
CA ARG A 93 2.10 25.78 10.96
C ARG A 93 1.63 26.64 9.76
N ALA A 94 2.16 26.48 8.55
CA ALA A 94 1.85 27.26 7.36
C ALA A 94 0.44 27.02 6.75
N PHE A 95 -0.42 26.20 7.38
CA PHE A 95 -1.83 26.02 7.00
C PHE A 95 -2.80 26.48 8.11
N ALA A 96 -2.29 27.18 9.13
CA ALA A 96 -3.10 27.81 10.18
C ALA A 96 -3.44 29.28 9.90
N ASP A 97 -3.07 29.80 8.72
CA ASP A 97 -3.40 31.14 8.23
C ASP A 97 -4.21 31.05 6.93
#